data_AF-A0A151RI21-F1
#
_entry.id   AF-A0A151RI21-F1
#
_cell.length_a   1.000
_cell.length_b   1.000
_cell.length_c   1.000
_cell.angle_alpha   90.00
_cell.angle_beta   90.00
_cell.angle_gamma   90.00
#
_symmetry.space_group_name_H-M   'P 1'
#
loop_
_entity.id
_entity.type
_entity.pdbx_description
1 polymer ?
#
loop_
_entity_poly.entity_id
_entity_poly.type
_entity_poly.pdbx_seq_one_letter_code
_entity_poly.pdbx_strand_id
1 'polypeptide(L)'
;MQLQRKGVPCMSLCAHCETNKENEWHIFYGCQAAMDVWIYSGLWQKNCQIVEQGGVILTTFELLGCLLEQDIISFVLMLWCIWKHMNDKVWHDELTPPGVSIQMAT
;
A
#
# COMPACT_ATOMS: atom_id res chain seq x y z
N MET A 1 -10.79 -8.47 -9.55
CA MET A 1 -11.40 -7.13 -9.55
C MET A 1 -12.91 -7.25 -9.47
N GLN A 2 -13.51 -7.03 -8.29
CA GLN A 2 -14.95 -7.24 -8.06
C GLN A 2 -15.81 -6.10 -8.63
N LEU A 3 -15.21 -4.94 -8.91
CA LEU A 3 -15.90 -3.73 -9.40
C LEU A 3 -16.33 -3.84 -10.87
N GLN A 4 -15.49 -4.41 -11.74
CA GLN A 4 -15.86 -4.69 -13.14
C GLN A 4 -17.06 -5.64 -13.24
N ARG A 5 -17.13 -6.65 -12.36
CA ARG A 5 -18.29 -7.55 -12.28
C ARG A 5 -19.58 -6.84 -11.87
N LYS A 6 -19.46 -5.66 -11.25
CA LYS A 6 -20.57 -4.79 -10.85
C LYS A 6 -20.81 -3.65 -11.87
N GLY A 7 -20.23 -3.72 -13.07
CA GLY A 7 -20.43 -2.74 -14.14
C GLY A 7 -19.68 -1.42 -13.96
N VAL A 8 -18.79 -1.32 -12.97
CA VAL A 8 -17.94 -0.14 -12.81
C VAL A 8 -16.81 -0.20 -13.83
N PRO A 9 -16.67 0.79 -14.73
CA PRO A 9 -15.56 0.85 -15.66
C PRO A 9 -14.28 1.23 -14.91
N CYS A 10 -13.61 0.24 -14.32
CA CYS A 10 -12.31 0.44 -13.70
C CYS A 10 -11.21 -0.14 -14.59
N MET A 11 -10.10 0.59 -14.69
CA MET A 11 -8.91 0.13 -15.40
C MET A 11 -8.37 -1.13 -14.73
N SER A 12 -7.92 -2.11 -15.50
CA SER A 12 -7.23 -3.27 -14.92
C SER A 12 -5.81 -2.95 -14.44
N LEU A 13 -5.31 -1.76 -14.78
CA LEU A 13 -3.98 -1.27 -14.45
C LEU A 13 -4.05 -0.41 -13.20
N CYS A 14 -2.96 -0.41 -12.43
CA CYS A 14 -2.82 0.44 -11.26
C CYS A 14 -2.91 1.92 -11.65
N ALA A 15 -3.76 2.68 -10.97
CA ALA A 15 -3.95 4.11 -11.24
C ALA A 15 -2.71 4.99 -10.96
N HIS A 16 -1.72 4.45 -10.24
CA HIS A 16 -0.49 5.16 -9.91
C HIS A 16 0.64 4.89 -10.89
N CYS A 17 0.90 3.63 -11.23
CA CYS A 17 2.02 3.29 -12.13
C CYS A 17 1.58 3.09 -13.59
N GLU A 18 0.28 2.95 -13.85
CA GLU A 18 -0.34 2.75 -15.17
C GLU A 18 0.25 1.60 -16.02
N THR A 19 1.09 0.76 -15.41
CA THR A 19 1.89 -0.26 -16.13
C THR A 19 1.52 -1.67 -15.69
N ASN A 20 1.42 -1.89 -14.38
CA ASN A 20 1.14 -3.21 -13.82
C ASN A 20 -0.35 -3.40 -13.55
N LYS A 21 -0.80 -4.65 -13.65
CA LYS A 21 -2.17 -5.02 -13.28
C LYS A 21 -2.40 -4.72 -11.82
N GLU A 22 -3.48 -4.02 -11.53
CA GLU A 22 -3.89 -3.74 -10.16
C GLU A 22 -4.38 -5.01 -9.48
N ASN A 23 -3.76 -5.33 -8.35
CA ASN A 23 -4.18 -6.37 -7.42
C ASN A 23 -3.73 -5.97 -6.01
N GLU A 24 -4.22 -6.69 -5.00
CA GLU A 24 -3.98 -6.36 -3.59
C GLU A 24 -2.49 -6.31 -3.27
N TRP A 25 -1.70 -7.23 -3.82
CA TRP A 25 -0.25 -7.23 -3.65
C TRP A 25 0.41 -5.97 -4.22
N HIS A 26 0.07 -5.63 -5.47
CA HIS A 26 0.62 -4.46 -6.13
C HIS A 26 0.23 -3.17 -5.39
N ILE A 27 -1.02 -3.07 -4.92
CA ILE A 27 -1.51 -1.92 -4.17
C ILE A 27 -0.70 -1.68 -2.90
N PHE A 28 -0.40 -2.74 -2.12
CA PHE A 28 0.24 -2.56 -0.81
C PHE A 28 1.76 -2.65 -0.82
N TYR A 29 2.34 -3.37 -1.78
CA TYR A 29 3.77 -3.72 -1.74
C TYR A 29 4.49 -3.59 -3.08
N GLY A 30 3.80 -3.88 -4.19
CA GLY A 30 4.44 -3.94 -5.51
C GLY A 30 4.48 -2.63 -6.30
N CYS A 31 3.67 -1.64 -5.94
CA CYS A 31 3.62 -0.34 -6.60
C CYS A 31 4.70 0.59 -6.05
N GLN A 32 5.37 1.37 -6.91
CA GLN A 32 6.38 2.34 -6.48
C GLN A 32 5.81 3.34 -5.45
N ALA A 33 4.58 3.83 -5.65
CA ALA A 33 3.93 4.73 -4.70
C ALA A 33 3.74 4.09 -3.31
N ALA A 34 3.45 2.79 -3.26
CA ALA A 34 3.34 2.06 -2.00
C ALA A 34 4.72 1.83 -1.35
N MET A 35 5.72 1.47 -2.15
CA MET A 35 7.11 1.34 -1.70
C MET A 35 7.62 2.65 -1.11
N ASP A 36 7.30 3.79 -1.72
CA ASP A 36 7.71 5.10 -1.23
C ASP A 36 7.12 5.35 0.17
N VAL A 37 5.83 5.07 0.41
CA VAL A 37 5.25 5.20 1.76
C VAL A 37 6.01 4.34 2.78
N TRP A 38 6.33 3.09 2.44
CA TRP A 38 7.13 2.24 3.33
C TRP A 38 8.54 2.79 3.58
N ILE A 39 9.20 3.32 2.55
CA ILE A 39 10.54 3.91 2.66
C ILE A 39 10.50 5.14 3.56
N TYR A 40 9.56 6.06 3.32
CA TYR A 40 9.42 7.29 4.11
C TYR A 40 8.97 7.03 5.55
N SER A 41 8.26 5.93 5.81
CA SER A 41 7.89 5.52 7.17
C SER A 41 9.07 4.99 8.00
N GLY A 42 10.19 4.63 7.35
CA GLY A 42 11.32 3.95 8.00
C GLY A 42 11.07 2.47 8.32
N LEU A 43 9.93 1.90 7.89
CA LEU A 43 9.61 0.48 8.07
C LEU A 43 10.10 -0.40 6.91
N TRP A 44 10.49 0.18 5.77
CA TRP A 44 10.91 -0.60 4.59
C TRP A 44 12.06 -1.56 4.86
N GLN A 45 13.08 -1.14 5.61
CA GLN A 45 14.23 -1.99 5.92
C GLN A 45 13.84 -3.23 6.75
N LYS A 46 12.79 -3.13 7.56
CA LYS A 46 12.23 -4.26 8.31
C LYS A 46 11.38 -5.16 7.40
N ASN A 47 10.77 -4.58 6.36
CA ASN A 47 9.80 -5.27 5.51
C ASN A 47 10.43 -5.97 4.29
N CYS A 48 11.53 -5.45 3.75
CA CYS A 48 12.04 -5.84 2.42
C CYS A 48 12.44 -7.32 2.29
N GLN A 49 12.71 -8.03 3.39
CA GLN A 49 13.05 -9.46 3.37
C GLN A 49 11.83 -10.39 3.26
N ILE A 50 10.66 -9.90 3.66
CA ILE A 50 9.41 -10.69 3.79
C ILE A 50 8.45 -10.39 2.63
N VAL A 51 8.55 -9.19 2.05
CA VAL A 51 7.71 -8.67 0.96
C VAL A 51 7.85 -9.45 -0.36
N GLU A 52 8.52 -10.60 -0.41
CA GLU A 52 8.55 -11.47 -1.60
C GLU A 52 8.03 -12.90 -1.34
N GLN A 53 7.61 -13.22 -0.11
CA GLN A 53 7.39 -14.61 0.32
C GLN A 53 5.93 -15.08 0.33
N GLY A 54 4.97 -14.31 -0.20
CA GLY A 54 3.56 -14.73 -0.18
C GLY A 54 2.59 -13.79 -0.88
N GLY A 55 1.29 -14.09 -0.73
CA GLY A 55 0.22 -13.14 -1.05
C GLY A 55 0.07 -12.08 0.03
N VAL A 56 -0.68 -11.01 -0.26
CA VAL A 56 -0.85 -9.83 0.64
C VAL A 56 -1.14 -10.22 2.09
N ILE A 57 -1.99 -11.23 2.32
CA ILE A 57 -2.40 -11.67 3.66
C ILE A 57 -1.22 -12.28 4.41
N LEU A 58 -0.54 -13.27 3.81
CA LEU A 58 0.57 -13.98 4.47
C LEU A 58 1.70 -13.01 4.81
N THR A 59 2.10 -12.18 3.84
CA THR A 59 3.13 -11.16 4.05
C THR A 59 2.72 -10.16 5.12
N THR A 60 1.46 -9.71 5.17
CA THR A 60 1.00 -8.79 6.21
C THR A 60 1.12 -9.41 7.61
N PHE A 61 0.68 -10.66 7.78
CA PHE A 61 0.73 -11.33 9.08
C PHE A 61 2.17 -11.71 9.50
N GLU A 62 3.01 -12.12 8.57
CA GLU A 62 4.44 -12.37 8.83
C GLU A 62 5.15 -11.10 9.28
N LEU A 63 4.90 -9.97 8.60
CA LEU A 63 5.44 -8.67 9.00
C LEU A 63 4.98 -8.30 10.42
N LEU A 64 3.68 -8.39 10.70
CA LEU A 64 3.14 -8.14 12.05
C LEU A 64 3.80 -9.02 13.12
N GLY A 65 4.10 -10.28 12.80
CA GLY A 65 4.80 -11.19 13.72
C GLY A 65 6.28 -10.85 13.96
N CYS A 66 6.90 -10.06 13.09
CA CYS A 66 8.30 -9.63 13.21
C CYS A 66 8.48 -8.22 13.80
N LEU A 67 7.39 -7.45 13.95
CA LEU A 67 7.45 -6.09 14.47
C LEU A 67 7.49 -6.06 16.01
N LEU A 68 8.15 -5.03 16.53
CA LEU A 68 8.03 -4.70 17.95
C LEU A 68 6.67 -4.04 18.21
N GLU A 69 6.16 -4.16 19.43
CA GLU A 69 4.83 -3.64 19.79
C GLU A 69 4.66 -2.15 19.44
N GLN A 70 5.71 -1.34 19.64
CA GLN A 70 5.67 0.08 19.28
C GLN A 70 5.58 0.36 17.78
N ASP A 71 5.97 -0.60 16.92
CA ASP A 71 5.95 -0.45 15.46
C ASP A 71 4.63 -0.94 14.84
N ILE A 72 3.83 -1.73 15.56
CA ILE A 72 2.57 -2.32 15.05
C ILE A 72 1.59 -1.22 14.63
N ILE A 73 1.40 -0.20 15.46
CA ILE A 73 0.49 0.91 15.18
C ILE A 73 0.92 1.63 13.91
N SER A 74 2.21 2.00 13.82
CA SER A 74 2.78 2.67 12.65
C SER A 74 2.61 1.83 11.39
N PHE A 75 2.82 0.52 11.46
CA PHE A 75 2.63 -0.39 10.33
C PHE A 75 1.17 -0.41 9.84
N VAL A 76 0.20 -0.53 10.74
CA VAL A 76 -1.23 -0.50 10.40
C VAL A 76 -1.63 0.85 9.80
N LEU A 77 -1.11 1.95 10.36
CA LEU A 77 -1.31 3.28 9.80
C LEU A 77 -0.73 3.42 8.39
N MET A 78 0.42 2.80 8.10
CA MET A 78 1.00 2.82 6.76
C MET A 78 0.16 2.03 5.75
N LEU A 79 -0.40 0.88 6.14
CA LEU A 79 -1.39 0.19 5.30
C LEU A 79 -2.59 1.09 4.98
N TRP A 80 -3.11 1.79 5.98
CA TRP A 80 -4.20 2.74 5.76
C TRP A 80 -3.77 3.92 4.87
N CYS A 81 -2.57 4.48 5.06
CA CYS A 81 -2.04 5.56 4.23
C CYS A 81 -1.93 5.15 2.77
N ILE A 82 -1.42 3.94 2.50
CA ILE A 82 -1.31 3.39 1.14
C ILE A 82 -2.71 3.21 0.53
N TRP A 83 -3.63 2.60 1.28
CA TRP A 83 -5.01 2.43 0.81
C TRP A 83 -5.67 3.77 0.49
N LYS A 84 -5.52 4.77 1.37
CA LYS A 84 -6.05 6.12 1.16
C LYS A 84 -5.42 6.78 -0.07
N HIS A 85 -4.09 6.75 -0.18
CA HIS A 85 -3.35 7.33 -1.29
C HIS A 85 -3.78 6.73 -2.65
N MET A 86 -4.08 5.43 -2.68
CA MET A 86 -4.60 4.75 -3.86
C MET A 86 -6.02 5.21 -4.21
N ASN A 87 -6.89 5.37 -3.21
CA ASN A 87 -8.26 5.84 -3.41
C ASN A 87 -8.31 7.32 -3.81
N ASP A 88 -7.52 8.18 -3.21
CA ASP A 88 -7.49 9.62 -3.52
C ASP A 88 -7.13 9.84 -5.01
N LYS A 89 -6.17 9.07 -5.54
CA LYS A 89 -5.86 9.09 -6.98
C LYS A 89 -7.02 8.62 -7.86
N VAL A 90 -7.73 7.57 -7.45
CA VAL A 90 -8.85 7.02 -8.25
C VAL A 90 -10.08 7.94 -8.25
N TRP A 91 -10.41 8.53 -7.10
CA TRP A 91 -11.66 9.29 -6.93
C TRP A 91 -11.50 10.79 -7.13
N HIS A 92 -10.31 11.34 -6.85
CA HIS A 92 -10.07 12.78 -6.85
C HIS A 92 -8.91 13.20 -7.80
N ASP A 93 -8.23 12.24 -8.43
CA ASP A 93 -6.99 12.48 -9.20
C ASP A 93 -5.88 13.17 -8.37
N GLU A 94 -5.92 13.02 -7.05
CA GLU A 94 -5.00 13.66 -6.12
C GLU A 94 -3.75 12.80 -5.87
N LEU A 95 -2.58 13.43 -5.92
CA LEU A 95 -1.29 12.81 -5.62
C LEU A 95 -0.67 13.47 -4.38
N THR A 96 -1.14 13.06 -3.20
CA THR A 96 -0.60 13.56 -1.93
C THR A 96 0.78 12.94 -1.68
N PRO A 97 1.85 13.73 -1.52
CA PRO A 97 3.19 13.17 -1.27
C PRO A 97 3.19 12.22 -0.06
N PRO A 98 3.93 11.10 -0.11
CA PRO A 98 3.98 10.11 0.98
C PRO A 98 4.25 10.74 2.35
N GLY A 99 5.21 11.67 2.45
CA GLY A 99 5.55 12.34 3.71
C GLY A 99 4.39 13.13 4.33
N VAL A 100 3.56 13.79 3.51
CA VAL A 100 2.37 14.52 3.99
C VAL A 100 1.30 13.55 4.47
N SER A 101 1.08 12.47 3.71
CA SER A 101 0.10 11.44 4.09
C SER A 101 0.46 10.77 5.42
N ILE A 102 1.75 10.50 5.63
CA ILE A 102 2.28 9.91 6.87
C ILE A 102 2.09 10.88 8.05
N GLN A 103 2.47 12.15 7.89
CA GLN A 103 2.30 13.17 8.94
C GLN A 103 0.84 13.39 9.36
N MET A 104 -0.12 13.19 8.46
CA MET A 104 -1.54 13.29 8.80
C MET A 104 -2.07 12.06 9.55
N ALA A 105 -1.35 10.95 9.52
CA ALA A 105 -1.76 9.68 10.12
C ALA A 105 -1.11 9.40 11.48
N THR A 106 0.05 10.00 11.76
CA THR A 106 0.81 9.91 13.01
C THR A 106 0.56 11.10 13.92
#